data_AF-A0A8T6LVQ6-F1
#
_entry.id   AF-A0A8T6LVQ6-F1
#
_cell.length_a   1.000
_cell.length_b   1.000
_cell.length_c   1.000
_cell.angle_alpha   90.00
_cell.angle_beta   90.00
_cell.angle_gamma   90.00
#
_symmetry.space_group_name_H-M   'P 1'
#
loop_
_entity.id
_entity.type
_entity.pdbx_description
1 polymer ?
#
loop_
_entity_poly.entity_id
_entity_poly.type
_entity_poly.pdbx_seq_one_letter_code
_entity_poly.pdbx_strand_id
1 'polypeptide(L)' 'MTDALHRLRESLRNAPVIWKGDYPYFIHPITDGVPRLDPLVLKAV' A
#
# COMPACT_ATOMS: atom_id res chain seq x y z
N MET A 1 -23.32 1.25 2.91
CA MET A 1 -22.38 0.38 3.66
C MET A 1 -21.51 -0.50 2.75
N THR A 2 -21.81 -0.62 1.45
CA THR A 2 -21.05 -1.41 0.45
C THR A 2 -19.78 -0.72 -0.06
N ASP A 3 -19.72 0.61 -0.07
CA ASP A 3 -18.60 1.36 -0.66
C ASP A 3 -17.29 1.22 0.12
N ALA A 4 -17.34 1.17 1.45
CA ALA A 4 -16.14 1.03 2.28
C ALA A 4 -15.45 -0.32 2.04
N LEU A 5 -16.24 -1.40 1.94
CA LEU A 5 -15.72 -2.74 1.67
C LEU A 5 -15.18 -2.85 0.24
N HIS A 6 -15.85 -2.22 -0.73
CA HIS A 6 -15.36 -2.14 -2.10
C HIS A 6 -14.01 -1.40 -2.17
N ARG A 7 -13.89 -0.24 -1.51
CA ARG A 7 -12.63 0.53 -1.45
C ARG A 7 -11.50 -0.24 -0.79
N LEU A 8 -11.77 -0.97 0.30
CA LEU A 8 -10.77 -1.81 0.96
C LEU A 8 -10.31 -2.96 0.06
N ARG A 9 -11.25 -3.60 -0.65
CA ARG A 9 -10.91 -4.67 -1.59
C ARG A 9 -10.02 -4.16 -2.71
N GLU A 10 -10.35 -3.01 -3.29
CA GLU A 10 -9.54 -2.39 -4.33
C GLU A 10 -8.18 -1.90 -3.81
N SER A 11 -8.08 -1.40 -2.57
CA SER A 11 -6.78 -1.01 -1.99
C SER A 11 -5.86 -2.21 -1.77
N LEU A 12 -6.41 -3.35 -1.35
CA LEU A 12 -5.65 -4.60 -1.19
C LEU A 12 -5.17 -5.15 -2.53
N ARG A 13 -6.01 -5.12 -3.58
CA ARG A 13 -5.62 -5.57 -4.92
C ARG A 13 -4.48 -4.76 -5.52
N ASN A 14 -4.43 -3.46 -5.22
CA ASN A 14 -3.42 -2.53 -5.75
C ASN A 14 -2.20 -2.37 -4.83
N ALA A 15 -2.14 -3.09 -3.70
CA ALA A 15 -1.02 -3.02 -2.79
C ALA A 15 0.26 -3.59 -3.44
N PRO A 16 1.39 -2.87 -3.42
CA PRO A 16 2.64 -3.38 -3.96
C PRO A 16 3.14 -4.57 -3.14
N VAL A 17 3.72 -5.55 -3.81
CA VAL A 17 4.33 -6.72 -3.19
C VAL A 17 5.85 -6.65 -3.37
N ILE A 18 6.57 -6.81 -2.27
CA ILE A 18 8.03 -6.85 -2.22
C ILE A 18 8.49 -8.19 -1.62
N TRP A 19 9.77 -8.53 -1.77
CA TRP A 19 10.37 -9.63 -1.02
C TRP A 19 10.91 -9.13 0.31
N LYS A 20 10.50 -9.76 1.41
CA LYS A 20 11.06 -9.51 2.74
C LYS A 20 11.78 -10.78 3.19
N GLY A 21 13.08 -10.83 2.93
CA GLY A 21 13.86 -12.06 3.14
C GLY A 21 13.42 -13.13 2.14
N ASP A 22 12.89 -14.22 2.66
CA ASP A 22 12.48 -15.41 1.91
C ASP A 22 10.97 -15.49 1.63
N TYR A 23 10.19 -14.46 1.98
CA TYR A 23 8.75 -14.42 1.72
C TYR A 23 8.28 -13.14 1.02
N PRO A 24 7.23 -13.22 0.18
CA PRO A 24 6.59 -12.05 -0.38
C PRO A 24 5.77 -11.33 0.71
N TYR A 25 5.94 -10.02 0.79
CA TYR A 25 5.24 -9.13 1.72
C TYR A 25 4.55 -8.02 0.94
N PHE A 26 3.24 -7.85 1.13
CA PHE A 26 2.53 -6.72 0.54
C PHE A 26 2.57 -5.53 1.48
N ILE A 27 2.78 -4.32 0.95
CA ILE A 27 2.77 -3.09 1.72
C ILE A 27 1.38 -2.49 1.59
N HIS A 28 0.62 -2.44 2.68
CA HIS A 28 -0.73 -1.89 2.65
C HIS A 28 -0.83 -0.62 3.53
N PRO A 29 -1.27 0.53 2.97
CA PRO A 29 -1.19 1.83 3.65
C PRO A 29 -1.86 1.91 5.02
N ILE A 30 -2.92 1.12 5.24
CA ILE A 30 -3.67 1.11 6.51
C ILE A 30 -2.95 0.30 7.60
N THR A 31 -2.33 -0.82 7.23
CA THR A 31 -1.74 -1.78 8.19
C THR A 31 -0.29 -1.44 8.49
N ASP A 32 0.44 -0.98 7.48
CA ASP A 32 1.87 -0.71 7.56
C ASP A 32 2.18 0.73 8.00
N GLY A 33 1.14 1.55 8.21
CA GLY A 33 1.30 2.92 8.68
C GLY A 33 2.08 3.81 7.72
N VAL A 34 2.18 3.44 6.44
CA VAL A 34 2.89 4.22 5.42
C VAL A 34 2.14 5.54 5.23
N PRO A 35 2.69 6.68 5.69
CA PRO A 35 2.02 7.95 5.52
C PRO A 35 1.90 8.25 4.02
N ARG A 36 0.83 8.94 3.64
CA ARG A 36 0.74 9.44 2.25
C ARG A 36 1.89 10.39 2.02
N LEU A 37 2.82 9.98 1.16
CA LEU A 37 3.95 10.80 0.76
C LEU A 37 3.62 11.47 -0.59
N ASP A 38 3.99 12.74 -0.74
CA ASP A 38 3.90 13.42 -2.02
C ASP A 38 4.84 12.72 -3.03
N PRO A 39 4.37 12.35 -4.23
CA PRO A 39 5.20 11.73 -5.27
C PRO A 39 6.45 12.53 -5.64
N LEU A 40 6.48 13.84 -5.41
CA LEU A 40 7.64 14.69 -5.68
C LEU A 40 8.81 14.43 -4.72
N VAL A 41 8.57 13.86 -3.53
CA VAL A 41 9.64 13.55 -2.56
C VAL A 41 10.60 12.49 -3.11
N LEU A 42 10.10 11.53 -3.90
CA LEU A 42 10.93 10.50 -4.53
C LEU A 42 11.85 11.05 -5.63
N LYS A 43 11.61 12.27 -6.13
CA LYS A 43 12.42 12.92 -7.17
C LYS A 43 13.53 13.81 -6.60
N ALA A 44 13.59 13.97 -5.27
CA ALA A 44 14.55 14.85 -4.60
C ALA A 44 15.88 14.15 -4.24
N VAL A 45 16.04 12.87 -4.60
CA VAL A 45 17.22 12.04 -4.34
C VAL A 45 17.89 11.61 -5.64
#